data_AF-A0A392S6G1-F1
#
_entry.id   AF-A0A392S6G1-F1
#
_cell.length_a   1.000
_cell.length_b   1.000
_cell.length_c   1.000
_cell.angle_alpha   90.00
_cell.angle_beta   90.00
_cell.angle_gamma   90.00
#
_symmetry.space_group_name_H-M   'P 1'
#
loop_
_entity.id
_entity.type
_entity.pdbx_description
1 polymer ?
#
loop_
_entity_poly.entity_id
_entity_poly.type
_entity_poly.pdbx_seq_one_letter_code
_entity_poly.pdbx_strand_id
1 'polypeptide(L)'
;MGLDLPSGGHLTHGYYTSGGKKISATSIYFESLPYKVNSTTGFIDYDRLEEKALDFRPRLIICGGSAYPRDWDYKRFRDVADKCGALLLCDMAHFSGLVAAQV
;
A
#
# COMPACT_ATOMS: atom_id res chain seq x y z
N MET A 1 5.74 -3.61 -0.76
CA MET A 1 4.60 -3.72 0.18
C MET A 1 3.57 -2.66 -0.20
N GLY A 2 2.38 -3.08 -0.65
CA GLY A 2 1.30 -2.20 -1.11
C GLY A 2 -0.04 -2.53 -0.45
N LEU A 3 -1.08 -1.73 -0.71
CA LEU A 3 -2.42 -1.98 -0.18
C LEU A 3 -3.00 -3.27 -0.79
N ASP A 4 -3.61 -4.11 0.04
CA ASP A 4 -4.28 -5.34 -0.40
C ASP A 4 -5.36 -5.04 -1.45
N LEU A 5 -5.48 -5.89 -2.48
CA LEU A 5 -6.41 -5.65 -3.59
C LEU A 5 -7.87 -5.55 -3.11
N PRO A 6 -8.39 -6.46 -2.24
CA PRO A 6 -9.73 -6.31 -1.67
C PRO A 6 -9.89 -5.13 -0.71
N SER A 7 -8.79 -4.55 -0.22
CA SER A 7 -8.81 -3.33 0.60
C SER A 7 -8.77 -2.03 -0.24
N GLY A 8 -8.72 -2.15 -1.58
CA GLY A 8 -8.74 -1.01 -2.50
C GLY A 8 -7.41 -0.73 -3.19
N GLY A 9 -6.39 -1.57 -3.03
CA GLY A 9 -5.13 -1.47 -3.77
C GLY A 9 -5.26 -1.82 -5.26
N HIS A 10 -4.14 -1.82 -5.98
CA HIS A 10 -4.10 -2.20 -7.40
C HIS A 10 -3.36 -3.52 -7.63
N LEU A 11 -3.63 -4.21 -8.74
CA LEU A 11 -2.98 -5.48 -9.09
C LEU A 11 -1.44 -5.37 -9.10
N THR A 12 -0.90 -4.27 -9.61
CA THR A 12 0.56 -4.03 -9.71
C THR A 12 1.22 -3.73 -8.37
N HIS A 13 0.48 -3.66 -7.27
CA HIS A 13 1.03 -3.40 -5.94
C HIS A 13 1.42 -4.69 -5.21
N GLY A 14 1.65 -5.78 -5.93
CA GLY A 14 2.10 -7.07 -5.40
C GLY A 14 0.98 -8.05 -5.06
N TYR A 15 -0.11 -8.09 -5.84
CA TYR A 15 -1.26 -8.95 -5.55
C TYR A 15 -0.96 -10.46 -5.70
N TYR A 16 -1.37 -11.22 -4.68
CA TYR A 16 -1.52 -12.66 -4.66
C TYR A 16 -2.81 -13.00 -3.88
N THR A 17 -3.43 -14.14 -4.15
CA THR A 17 -4.70 -14.50 -3.47
C THR A 17 -4.46 -14.87 -2.00
N SER A 18 -5.53 -14.88 -1.19
CA SER A 18 -5.45 -15.32 0.21
C SER A 18 -4.95 -16.78 0.37
N GLY A 19 -5.17 -17.62 -0.65
CA GLY A 19 -4.61 -18.98 -0.73
C GLY A 19 -3.16 -19.05 -1.20
N GLY A 20 -2.47 -17.91 -1.35
CA GLY A 20 -1.05 -17.83 -1.72
C GLY A 20 -0.74 -17.91 -3.21
N LYS A 21 -1.75 -18.00 -4.09
CA LYS A 21 -1.50 -18.03 -5.54
C LYS A 21 -1.06 -16.64 -6.00
N LYS A 22 0.19 -16.53 -6.47
CA LYS A 22 0.74 -15.31 -7.10
C LYS A 22 -0.04 -15.00 -8.39
N ILE A 23 -0.59 -13.79 -8.50
CA ILE A 23 -1.43 -13.36 -9.64
C ILE A 23 -0.72 -12.28 -10.44
N SER A 24 -0.31 -11.21 -9.78
CA SER A 24 0.43 -10.13 -10.42
C SER A 24 1.86 -10.55 -10.70
N ALA A 25 2.41 -10.16 -11.85
CA ALA A 25 3.84 -10.34 -12.12
C ALA A 25 4.72 -9.74 -10.99
N THR A 26 4.24 -8.67 -10.35
CA THR A 26 4.93 -8.04 -9.22
C THR A 26 5.04 -8.93 -7.97
N SER A 27 4.13 -9.87 -7.73
CA SER A 27 4.27 -10.86 -6.66
C SER A 27 5.08 -12.10 -7.07
N ILE A 28 5.36 -12.26 -8.37
CA ILE A 28 6.22 -13.33 -8.92
C ILE A 28 7.68 -12.90 -8.88
N TYR A 29 8.00 -11.73 -9.44
CA TYR A 29 9.37 -11.22 -9.54
C TYR A 29 9.85 -10.53 -8.27
N PHE A 30 8.94 -10.08 -7.42
CA PHE A 30 9.26 -9.48 -6.12
C PHE A 30 8.45 -10.15 -5.01
N GLU A 31 8.99 -10.08 -3.80
CA GLU A 31 8.28 -10.53 -2.61
C GLU A 31 7.37 -9.42 -2.09
N SER A 32 6.10 -9.76 -1.93
CA SER A 32 5.05 -8.83 -1.51
C SER A 32 4.46 -9.26 -0.18
N LEU A 33 4.23 -8.29 0.70
CA LEU A 33 3.40 -8.44 1.89
C LEU A 33 2.42 -7.25 1.90
N PRO A 34 1.10 -7.48 1.81
CA PRO A 34 0.13 -6.40 1.77
C PRO A 34 -0.24 -5.88 3.16
N TYR A 35 -0.44 -4.56 3.24
CA TYR A 35 -1.16 -3.93 4.35
C TYR A 35 -2.65 -3.80 3.99
N LYS A 36 -3.49 -3.57 5.01
CA LYS A 36 -4.95 -3.64 4.87
C LYS A 36 -5.62 -2.42 5.49
N VAL A 37 -6.89 -2.25 5.15
CA VAL A 37 -7.78 -1.39 5.93
C VAL A 37 -8.22 -2.09 7.21
N ASN A 38 -8.59 -1.31 8.21
CA ASN A 38 -9.36 -1.77 9.35
C ASN A 38 -10.74 -2.22 8.85
N SER A 39 -11.14 -3.45 9.16
CA SER A 39 -12.38 -4.07 8.64
C SER A 39 -13.67 -3.43 9.14
N THR A 40 -13.60 -2.65 10.21
CA THR A 40 -14.76 -1.97 10.80
C THR A 40 -14.89 -0.55 10.28
N THR A 41 -13.79 0.20 10.17
CA THR A 41 -13.82 1.61 9.78
C THR A 41 -13.59 1.85 8.28
N GLY A 42 -12.96 0.89 7.60
CA GLY A 42 -12.56 1.01 6.19
C GLY A 42 -11.38 1.95 5.94
N PHE A 43 -10.75 2.52 6.98
CA PHE A 43 -9.53 3.31 6.85
C PHE A 43 -8.30 2.40 6.86
N ILE A 44 -7.22 2.80 6.20
CA ILE A 44 -5.93 2.11 6.31
C ILE A 44 -5.53 1.96 7.78
N ASP A 45 -5.16 0.75 8.18
CA ASP A 45 -4.63 0.48 9.51
C ASP A 45 -3.12 0.78 9.53
N TYR A 46 -2.79 2.04 9.83
CA TYR A 46 -1.42 2.54 9.81
C TYR A 46 -0.53 1.92 10.90
N ASP A 47 -1.11 1.47 12.00
CA ASP A 47 -0.36 0.85 13.08
C ASP A 47 0.02 -0.58 12.69
N ARG A 48 -0.91 -1.34 12.07
CA ARG A 48 -0.59 -2.65 11.47
C ARG A 48 0.33 -2.53 10.26
N LEU A 49 0.23 -1.45 9.48
CA LEU A 49 1.20 -1.13 8.43
C LEU A 49 2.60 -0.99 9.03
N GLU A 50 2.76 -0.20 10.10
CA GLU A 50 4.05 0.02 10.76
C GLU A 50 4.62 -1.28 11.34
N GLU A 51 3.82 -2.02 12.12
CA GLU A 51 4.20 -3.31 12.70
C GLU A 51 4.73 -4.26 11.62
N LYS A 52 3.95 -4.48 10.56
CA LYS A 52 4.35 -5.35 9.45
C LYS A 52 5.58 -4.85 8.70
N ALA A 53 5.74 -3.54 8.52
CA ALA A 53 6.88 -2.99 7.81
C ALA A 53 8.18 -3.19 8.61
N LEU A 54 8.14 -3.08 9.93
CA LEU A 54 9.29 -3.33 10.79
C LEU A 54 9.70 -4.81 10.79
N ASP A 55 8.73 -5.73 10.75
CA ASP A 55 9.01 -7.17 10.70
C ASP A 55 9.46 -7.64 9.31
N PHE A 56 8.75 -7.22 8.26
CA PHE A 56 9.01 -7.65 6.88
C PHE A 56 10.18 -6.93 6.21
N ARG A 57 10.55 -5.73 6.72
CA ARG A 57 11.63 -4.89 6.20
C ARG A 57 11.54 -4.69 4.68
N PRO A 58 10.42 -4.15 4.15
CA PRO A 58 10.25 -3.96 2.73
C PRO A 58 11.30 -3.00 2.18
N ARG A 59 11.81 -3.25 0.97
CA ARG A 59 12.66 -2.29 0.27
C ARG A 59 11.87 -1.10 -0.31
N LEU A 60 10.57 -1.28 -0.49
CA LEU A 60 9.64 -0.31 -1.05
C LEU A 60 8.26 -0.45 -0.41
N ILE A 61 7.72 0.67 0.07
CA ILE A 61 6.32 0.83 0.45
C ILE A 61 5.62 1.62 -0.67
N ILE A 62 4.45 1.15 -1.09
CA ILE A 62 3.61 1.78 -2.10
C ILE A 62 2.36 2.31 -1.40
N CYS A 63 2.09 3.60 -1.47
CA CYS A 63 0.79 4.20 -1.17
C CYS A 63 0.09 4.59 -2.49
N GLY A 64 -1.23 4.82 -2.45
CA GLY A 64 -2.05 4.91 -3.65
C GLY A 64 -2.80 3.61 -3.94
N GLY A 65 -3.91 3.71 -4.68
CA GLY A 65 -4.83 2.59 -4.87
C GLY A 65 -5.95 2.92 -5.86
N SER A 66 -6.77 1.92 -6.15
CA SER A 66 -7.82 2.00 -7.18
C SER A 66 -9.22 2.19 -6.63
N ALA A 67 -9.51 1.68 -5.44
CA ALA A 67 -10.84 1.70 -4.85
C ALA A 67 -10.85 2.13 -3.38
N TYR A 68 -9.84 2.89 -2.95
CA TYR A 68 -9.81 3.51 -1.62
C TYR A 68 -10.44 4.92 -1.69
N PRO A 69 -11.56 5.18 -1.00
CA PRO A 69 -12.35 6.40 -1.18
C PRO A 69 -11.94 7.56 -0.25
N ARG A 70 -10.80 7.45 0.43
CA ARG A 70 -10.29 8.48 1.35
C ARG A 70 -8.94 8.98 0.84
N ASP A 71 -8.55 10.16 1.31
CA ASP A 71 -7.18 10.63 1.12
C ASP A 71 -6.19 9.82 1.98
N TRP A 72 -4.91 9.97 1.70
CA TRP A 72 -3.82 9.19 2.28
C TRP A 72 -3.06 10.04 3.30
N ASP A 73 -2.69 9.45 4.43
CA ASP A 73 -1.77 10.09 5.37
C ASP A 73 -0.33 9.86 4.89
N TYR A 74 0.08 10.66 3.89
CA TYR A 74 1.42 10.57 3.29
C TYR A 74 2.53 10.77 4.32
N LYS A 75 2.28 11.58 5.36
CA LYS A 75 3.25 11.79 6.44
C LYS A 75 3.44 10.51 7.25
N ARG A 76 2.34 9.83 7.63
CA ARG A 76 2.43 8.55 8.34
C ARG A 76 3.14 7.48 7.51
N PHE A 77 2.90 7.42 6.20
CA PHE A 77 3.65 6.54 5.29
C PHE A 77 5.15 6.88 5.26
N ARG A 78 5.50 8.17 5.20
CA ARG A 78 6.90 8.63 5.27
C ARG A 78 7.56 8.19 6.57
N ASP A 79 6.93 8.45 7.70
CA ASP A 79 7.46 8.07 9.02
C ASP A 79 7.75 6.56 9.10
N VAL A 80 6.86 5.70 8.56
CA VAL A 80 7.06 4.24 8.52
C VAL A 80 8.19 3.83 7.57
N ALA A 81 8.23 4.41 6.37
CA ALA A 81 9.27 4.14 5.38
C ALA A 81 10.66 4.46 5.93
N ASP A 82 10.81 5.60 6.59
CA ASP A 82 12.08 6.03 7.19
C ASP A 82 12.50 5.11 8.35
N LYS A 83 11.55 4.68 9.21
CA LYS A 83 11.81 3.72 10.30
C LYS A 83 12.34 2.36 9.81
N CYS A 84 11.78 1.84 8.72
CA CYS A 84 12.21 0.55 8.16
C CYS A 84 13.31 0.65 7.09
N GLY A 85 13.70 1.86 6.69
CA GLY A 85 14.70 2.10 5.64
C GLY A 85 14.20 1.80 4.22
N ALA A 86 12.89 1.91 3.99
CA ALA A 86 12.26 1.65 2.69
C ALA A 86 12.21 2.91 1.82
N LEU A 87 12.22 2.70 0.51
CA LEU A 87 11.70 3.71 -0.42
C LEU A 87 10.18 3.85 -0.22
N LEU A 88 9.64 5.03 -0.55
CA LEU A 88 8.19 5.27 -0.60
C LEU A 88 7.81 5.74 -2.00
N LEU A 89 6.85 5.06 -2.61
CA LEU A 89 6.28 5.40 -3.91
C LEU A 89 4.78 5.68 -3.75
N CYS A 90 4.31 6.77 -4.35
CA CYS A 90 2.89 7.07 -4.46
C CYS A 90 2.41 6.76 -5.89
N ASP A 91 1.51 5.80 -6.02
CA ASP A 91 0.75 5.56 -7.26
C ASP A 91 -0.53 6.39 -7.24
N MET A 92 -0.43 7.62 -7.74
CA MET A 92 -1.55 8.57 -7.78
C MET A 92 -2.45 8.44 -9.00
N ALA A 93 -2.46 7.30 -9.72
CA ALA A 93 -3.18 7.16 -11.00
C ALA A 93 -4.63 7.68 -10.96
N HIS A 94 -5.41 7.25 -9.94
CA HIS A 94 -6.82 7.59 -9.81
C HIS A 94 -7.12 9.03 -9.37
N PHE A 95 -6.16 9.72 -8.76
CA PHE A 95 -6.36 11.06 -8.18
C PHE A 95 -5.33 12.08 -8.68
N SER A 96 -4.57 11.75 -9.73
CA SER A 96 -3.54 12.59 -10.33
C SER A 96 -4.06 13.96 -10.78
N GLY A 97 -5.28 14.01 -11.32
CA GLY A 97 -5.94 15.27 -11.70
C GLY A 97 -6.29 16.16 -10.49
N LEU A 98 -6.71 15.55 -9.37
CA LEU A 98 -7.00 16.27 -8.13
C LEU A 98 -5.72 16.85 -7.52
N VAL A 99 -4.64 16.06 -7.51
CA VAL A 99 -3.30 16.51 -7.07
C VAL A 99 -2.81 17.67 -7.93
N ALA A 100 -2.94 17.56 -9.26
CA ALA A 100 -2.53 18.62 -10.18
C ALA A 100 -3.32 19.92 -9.96
N ALA A 101 -4.61 19.81 -9.65
CA ALA A 101 -5.48 20.96 -9.38
C ALA A 101 -5.39 21.48 -7.93
N GLN A 102 -4.72 20.76 -7.03
CA GLN A 102 -4.64 21.07 -5.59
C GLN A 102 -6.02 21.12 -4.90
N VAL A 103 -6.89 20.14 -5.20
CA VAL A 103 -8.27 20.04 -4.66
C VAL A 103 -8.59 18.66 -4.09
#